data_AF-A0AA38R5Z1-F1
#
_entry.id   AF-A0AA38R5Z1-F1
#
_cell.length_a   1.000
_cell.length_b   1.000
_cell.length_c   1.000
_cell.angle_alpha   90.00
_cell.angle_beta   90.00
_cell.angle_gamma   90.00
#
_symmetry.space_group_name_H-M   'P 1'
#
loop_
_entity.id
_entity.type
_entity.pdbx_description
1 polymer ?
#
loop_
_entity_poly.entity_id
_entity_poly.type
_entity_poly.pdbx_seq_one_letter_code
_entity_poly.pdbx_strand_id
1 'polypeptide(L)'
;MHPSLLLGLLLPPAALAAPSDFTEGSALVAVRHPGCTSAKHWQGGSCKLDWRGICYDKCKEKQKVNNCCAGSLTSKIEGDNRILGASTCECWCDRAG
;
A
#
# COMPACT_ATOMS: atom_id res chain seq x y z
N MET A 1 -44.01 -30.08 31.02
CA MET A 1 -42.55 -30.19 30.79
C MET A 1 -41.99 -28.78 30.80
N HIS A 2 -41.36 -28.36 31.90
CA HIS A 2 -40.60 -27.10 31.95
C HIS A 2 -39.35 -27.36 32.77
N PRO A 3 -38.16 -27.31 32.14
CA PRO A 3 -36.93 -27.12 32.85
C PRO A 3 -36.42 -25.69 32.67
N SER A 4 -36.32 -25.01 33.81
CA SER A 4 -35.13 -24.34 34.33
C SER A 4 -34.42 -23.26 33.49
N LEU A 5 -34.76 -22.02 33.86
CA LEU A 5 -33.88 -20.94 34.33
C LEU A 5 -32.35 -21.04 34.15
N LEU A 6 -31.83 -19.90 33.66
CA LEU A 6 -30.60 -19.19 34.06
C LEU A 6 -29.25 -19.77 33.61
N LEU A 7 -28.76 -19.25 32.48
CA LEU A 7 -27.37 -18.84 32.36
C LEU A 7 -27.31 -17.42 31.81
N GLY A 8 -27.12 -16.46 32.70
CA GLY A 8 -26.58 -15.16 32.35
C GLY A 8 -25.11 -15.32 31.98
N LEU A 9 -24.71 -14.73 30.86
CA LEU A 9 -23.32 -14.47 30.55
C LEU A 9 -23.23 -13.02 30.07
N LEU A 10 -22.50 -12.28 30.89
CA LEU A 10 -22.24 -10.86 30.79
C LEU A 10 -21.62 -10.49 29.45
N LEU A 11 -22.02 -9.32 28.92
CA LEU A 11 -21.28 -8.58 27.91
C LEU A 11 -19.85 -8.29 28.39
N PRO A 12 -18.90 -8.25 27.46
CA PRO A 12 -18.00 -7.11 27.36
C PRO A 12 -18.31 -6.27 26.11
N PRO A 13 -18.35 -4.93 26.22
CA PRO A 13 -18.42 -4.05 25.06
C PRO A 13 -17.02 -4.00 24.42
N ALA A 14 -16.83 -4.71 23.31
CA ALA A 14 -15.56 -4.65 22.60
C ALA A 14 -15.57 -3.45 21.64
N ALA A 15 -15.04 -2.35 22.17
CA ALA A 15 -14.28 -1.28 21.53
C ALA A 15 -14.83 -0.69 20.22
N LEU A 16 -15.15 0.61 20.28
CA LEU A 16 -15.05 1.51 19.13
C LEU A 16 -13.75 1.19 18.38
N ALA A 17 -13.86 0.72 17.15
CA ALA A 17 -12.77 0.84 16.20
C ALA A 17 -12.59 2.34 15.96
N ALA A 18 -11.64 2.93 16.69
CA ALA A 18 -11.13 4.26 16.36
C ALA A 18 -10.76 4.24 14.87
N PRO A 19 -11.11 5.27 14.08
CA PRO A 19 -10.42 5.45 12.82
C PRO A 19 -8.94 5.56 13.18
N SER A 20 -8.14 4.58 12.76
CA SER A 20 -6.70 4.73 12.82
C SER A 20 -6.38 5.94 11.96
N ASP A 21 -6.17 7.08 12.62
CA ASP A 21 -5.43 8.22 12.09
C ASP A 21 -4.09 7.68 11.62
N PHE A 22 -4.04 7.24 10.36
CA PHE A 22 -2.82 6.87 9.68
C PHE A 22 -2.13 8.18 9.28
N THR A 23 -1.72 8.93 10.31
CA THR A 23 -0.73 9.99 10.15
C THR A 23 0.62 9.31 10.08
N GLU A 24 0.99 8.87 8.89
CA GLU A 24 2.40 8.83 8.54
C GLU A 24 2.54 9.28 7.10
N GLY A 25 2.57 10.61 6.97
CA GLY A 25 3.40 11.25 5.97
C GLY A 25 4.84 10.78 6.17
N SER A 26 5.12 9.56 5.74
CA SER A 26 6.44 9.18 5.25
C SER A 26 6.61 10.01 3.98
N ALA A 27 6.95 11.29 4.17
CA ALA A 27 7.66 12.05 3.17
C ALA A 27 8.89 11.19 2.87
N LEU A 28 8.78 10.39 1.81
CA LEU A 28 9.90 9.80 1.11
C LEU A 28 10.88 10.95 0.95
N VAL A 29 11.89 11.01 1.82
CA VAL A 29 13.01 11.91 1.69
C VAL A 29 13.61 11.51 0.37
N ALA A 30 13.26 12.26 -0.68
CA ALA A 30 13.74 12.03 -2.02
C ALA A 30 15.25 12.20 -1.94
N VAL A 31 15.97 11.08 -1.84
CA VAL A 31 17.41 11.04 -2.05
C VAL A 31 17.59 11.42 -3.51
N ARG A 32 17.68 12.73 -3.76
CA ARG A 32 17.83 13.31 -5.08
C ARG A 32 19.17 12.86 -5.63
N HIS A 33 19.12 11.91 -6.55
CA HIS A 33 20.28 11.55 -7.34
C HIS A 33 20.70 12.77 -8.19
N PRO A 34 21.98 13.19 -8.18
CA PRO A 34 22.44 14.34 -8.96
C PRO A 34 22.16 14.09 -10.46
N GLY A 35 21.38 15.00 -11.08
CA GLY A 35 20.89 14.87 -12.46
C GLY A 35 19.43 14.36 -12.60
N CYS A 36 18.78 14.01 -11.50
CA CYS A 36 17.39 13.53 -11.47
C CYS A 36 16.48 14.59 -10.85
N THR A 37 15.45 15.04 -11.58
CA THR A 37 14.76 16.30 -11.26
C THR A 37 13.29 16.14 -10.90
N SER A 38 12.59 15.18 -11.51
CA SER A 38 11.14 15.04 -11.41
C SER A 38 10.74 13.66 -10.89
N ALA A 39 9.99 13.58 -9.78
CA ALA A 39 9.37 12.34 -9.36
C ALA A 39 8.32 11.90 -10.38
N LYS A 40 8.39 10.65 -10.82
CA LYS A 40 7.43 10.02 -11.71
C LYS A 40 6.69 8.93 -10.95
N HIS A 41 5.38 8.91 -11.09
CA HIS A 41 4.49 7.96 -10.46
C HIS A 41 3.69 7.21 -11.53
N TRP A 42 3.56 5.89 -11.38
CA TRP A 42 2.66 5.07 -12.21
C TRP A 42 2.22 3.81 -11.47
N GLN A 43 1.12 3.22 -11.94
CA GLN A 43 0.64 1.96 -11.43
C GLN A 43 1.38 0.77 -12.07
N GLY A 44 2.02 -0.05 -11.23
CA GLY A 44 2.65 -1.33 -11.61
C GLY A 44 1.63 -2.40 -11.96
N GLY A 45 0.44 -2.35 -11.34
CA GLY A 45 -0.77 -3.02 -11.78
C GLY A 45 -1.92 -2.88 -10.79
N SER A 46 -3.12 -3.25 -11.23
CA SER A 46 -4.39 -2.95 -10.54
C SER A 46 -4.92 -4.14 -9.74
N CYS A 47 -5.61 -3.84 -8.62
CA CYS A 47 -6.47 -4.73 -7.82
C CYS A 47 -6.11 -6.24 -7.86
N LYS A 48 -5.04 -6.62 -7.18
CA LYS A 48 -4.67 -8.02 -6.92
C LYS A 48 -4.80 -8.36 -5.45
N LEU A 49 -5.16 -9.60 -5.17
CA LEU A 49 -5.23 -10.12 -3.80
C LEU A 49 -3.85 -10.27 -3.14
N ASP A 50 -2.80 -10.49 -3.94
CA ASP A 50 -1.44 -10.62 -3.42
C ASP A 50 -0.40 -10.08 -4.41
N TRP A 51 0.51 -9.26 -3.88
CA TRP A 51 1.64 -8.66 -4.57
C TRP A 51 3.00 -9.14 -4.02
N ARG A 52 3.00 -10.05 -3.04
CA ARG A 52 4.19 -10.54 -2.31
C ARG A 52 5.39 -10.79 -3.24
N GLY A 53 6.36 -9.88 -3.15
CA GLY A 53 7.63 -9.94 -3.88
C GLY A 53 7.60 -9.46 -5.34
N ILE A 54 6.43 -9.42 -6.00
CA ILE A 54 6.35 -9.12 -7.43
C ILE A 54 6.07 -7.65 -7.78
N CYS A 55 5.63 -6.84 -6.81
CA CYS A 55 5.33 -5.42 -7.07
C CYS A 55 6.57 -4.65 -7.54
N TYR A 56 7.70 -4.82 -6.85
CA TYR A 56 8.94 -4.16 -7.23
C TYR A 56 9.44 -4.61 -8.62
N ASP A 57 9.36 -5.90 -8.93
CA ASP A 57 9.75 -6.43 -10.24
C ASP A 57 8.90 -5.83 -11.38
N LYS A 58 7.59 -5.65 -11.16
CA LYS A 58 6.69 -4.98 -12.10
C LYS A 58 7.04 -3.51 -12.31
N CYS A 59 7.45 -2.81 -11.25
CA CYS A 59 7.98 -1.46 -11.37
C CYS A 59 9.29 -1.45 -12.17
N LYS A 60 10.17 -2.43 -11.94
CA LYS A 60 11.48 -2.55 -12.60
C LYS A 60 11.37 -2.81 -14.10
N GLU A 61 10.43 -3.64 -14.53
CA GLU A 61 10.12 -3.89 -15.96
C GLU A 61 9.88 -2.58 -16.73
N LYS A 62 9.21 -1.61 -16.10
CA LYS A 62 8.83 -0.34 -16.72
C LYS A 62 9.80 0.80 -16.42
N GLN A 63 10.88 0.57 -15.66
CA GLN A 63 11.83 1.60 -15.25
C GLN A 63 12.44 2.36 -16.44
N LYS A 64 12.88 1.62 -17.48
CA LYS A 64 13.49 2.20 -18.70
C LYS A 64 12.48 3.01 -19.51
N VAL A 65 11.28 2.45 -19.73
CA VAL A 65 10.18 3.13 -20.45
C VAL A 65 9.78 4.42 -19.74
N ASN A 66 9.92 4.43 -18.41
CA ASN A 66 9.60 5.59 -17.60
C ASN A 66 10.71 6.65 -17.52
N ASN A 67 11.88 6.39 -18.12
CA ASN A 67 13.09 7.21 -18.04
C ASN A 67 13.51 7.49 -16.59
N CYS A 68 13.41 6.47 -15.74
CA CYS A 68 13.83 6.56 -14.35
C CYS A 68 15.36 6.53 -14.24
N CYS A 69 15.89 7.30 -13.30
CA CYS A 69 17.27 7.20 -12.89
C CYS A 69 17.60 5.83 -12.30
N ALA A 70 18.87 5.45 -12.40
CA ALA A 70 19.38 4.26 -11.72
C ALA A 70 19.29 4.46 -10.20
N GLY A 71 18.79 3.46 -9.48
CA GLY A 71 18.71 3.49 -8.02
C GLY A 71 17.57 4.31 -7.41
N SER A 72 16.79 5.06 -8.20
CA SER A 72 15.67 5.87 -7.68
C SER A 72 14.33 5.13 -7.63
N LEU A 73 14.26 3.90 -8.13
CA LEU A 73 13.02 3.13 -8.22
C LEU A 73 12.56 2.64 -6.83
N THR A 74 11.30 2.90 -6.50
CA THR A 74 10.62 2.37 -5.32
C THR A 74 9.21 1.90 -5.68
N SER A 75 8.63 1.04 -4.83
CA SER A 75 7.31 0.44 -5.03
C SER A 75 6.59 0.28 -3.70
N LYS A 76 5.26 0.34 -3.72
CA LYS A 76 4.40 0.19 -2.54
C LYS A 76 3.12 -0.52 -2.95
N ILE A 77 2.58 -1.29 -2.02
CA ILE A 77 1.28 -1.92 -2.14
C ILE A 77 0.29 -1.04 -1.39
N GLU A 78 -0.73 -0.53 -2.08
CA GLU A 78 -1.80 0.26 -1.49
C GLU A 78 -3.09 -0.55 -1.46
N GLY A 79 -3.78 -0.58 -0.32
CA GLY A 79 -5.07 -1.26 -0.20
C GLY A 79 -6.12 -0.61 -1.10
N ASP A 80 -6.87 -1.41 -1.87
CA ASP A 80 -7.94 -0.91 -2.73
C ASP A 80 -9.30 -1.19 -2.09
N ASN A 81 -10.05 -0.12 -1.79
CA ASN A 81 -11.34 -0.23 -1.11
C ASN A 81 -12.47 -0.77 -2.01
N ARG A 82 -12.23 -0.98 -3.31
CA ARG A 82 -13.25 -1.52 -4.23
C ARG A 82 -13.46 -3.02 -4.06
N ILE A 83 -12.47 -3.76 -3.58
CA ILE A 83 -12.53 -5.22 -3.42
C ILE A 83 -11.88 -5.61 -2.10
N LEU A 84 -12.62 -6.29 -1.23
CA LEU A 84 -12.12 -6.73 0.06
C LEU A 84 -10.87 -7.62 -0.11
N GLY A 85 -9.76 -7.20 0.52
CA GLY A 85 -8.48 -7.91 0.44
C GLY A 85 -7.68 -7.68 -0.84
N ALA A 86 -8.17 -6.87 -1.78
CA ALA A 86 -7.38 -6.46 -2.94
C ALA A 86 -6.48 -5.26 -2.60
N SER A 87 -5.39 -5.19 -3.33
CA SER A 87 -4.43 -4.11 -3.27
C SER A 87 -3.88 -3.80 -4.65
N THR A 88 -3.33 -2.61 -4.79
CA THR A 88 -2.77 -2.06 -6.02
C THR A 88 -1.27 -1.87 -5.83
N CYS A 89 -0.48 -2.14 -6.86
CA CYS A 89 0.95 -1.89 -6.84
C CYS A 89 1.23 -0.53 -7.49
N GLU A 90 1.78 0.38 -6.71
CA GLU A 90 2.16 1.72 -7.14
C GLU A 90 3.70 1.83 -7.19
N CYS A 91 4.20 2.54 -8.20
CA CYS A 91 5.62 2.63 -8.52
C CYS A 91 6.05 4.09 -8.62
N TRP A 92 7.19 4.43 -8.02
CA TRP A 92 7.78 5.77 -8.10
C TRP A 92 9.24 5.72 -8.50
N CYS A 93 9.72 6.75 -9.18
CA CYS A 93 11.14 6.96 -9.42
C CYS A 93 11.44 8.43 -9.67
N ASP A 94 12.69 8.84 -9.50
CA ASP A 94 13.15 10.11 -10.07
C ASP A 94 13.45 9.94 -11.57
N ARG A 95 13.00 10.89 -12.38
CA ARG A 95 13.23 10.95 -13.82
C ARG A 95 14.63 11.48 -14.12
N ALA A 96 15.33 10.85 -15.06
CA ALA A 96 16.55 11.40 -15.65
C ALA A 96 16.21 12.67 -16.44
N GLY A 97 16.89 13.77 -16.09
CA GLY A 97 16.77 15.06 -16.78
C GLY A 97 17.39 15.07 -18.16
#